data_AF-A0A1U7VCU5-F1
#
_entry.id   AF-A0A1U7VCU5-F1
#
_cell.length_a   1.000
_cell.length_b   1.000
_cell.length_c   1.000
_cell.angle_alpha   90.00
_cell.angle_beta   90.00
_cell.angle_gamma   90.00
#
_symmetry.space_group_name_H-M   'P 1'
#
loop_
_entity.id
_entity.type
_entity.pdbx_description
1 polymer ?
#
loop_
_entity_poly.entity_id
_entity_poly.type
_entity_poly.pdbx_seq_one_letter_code
_entity_poly.pdbx_strand_id
1 'polypeptide(L)'
;MDFYSVVMADVFSISLLCLWTTIEADLIVKTTFLDSAVAKGAVCLDGGAPAFHFHPGTDSGVYNWLIHLQGGGWCETTSDCQNRAATDLSSKNMPTEAHFTGVLSNDPQLNPDFYNSNLVKIRYCDGGHILVILKKLTRYKPPLQRGKNFLRNHGGIVIR
;
A
#
# COMPACT_ATOMS: atom_id res chain seq x y z
N MET A 1 -22.14 -9.39 54.03
CA MET A 1 -21.61 -8.96 52.72
C MET A 1 -21.61 -10.18 51.85
N ASP A 2 -22.64 -10.30 51.01
CA ASP A 2 -22.89 -11.52 50.26
C ASP A 2 -21.82 -11.70 49.20
N PHE A 3 -21.23 -12.89 49.16
CA PHE A 3 -20.20 -13.29 48.20
C PHE A 3 -20.64 -13.00 46.75
N TYR A 4 -21.93 -13.16 46.48
CA TYR A 4 -22.55 -12.85 45.19
C TYR A 4 -22.47 -11.36 44.81
N SER A 5 -22.61 -10.45 45.78
CA SER A 5 -22.55 -9.01 45.53
C SER A 5 -21.13 -8.54 45.18
N VAL A 6 -20.10 -9.17 45.75
CA VAL A 6 -18.69 -8.88 45.45
C VAL A 6 -18.33 -9.37 44.05
N VAL A 7 -18.69 -10.62 43.73
CA VAL A 7 -18.45 -11.22 42.41
C VAL A 7 -19.15 -10.43 41.30
N MET A 8 -20.38 -9.95 41.52
CA MET A 8 -21.08 -9.16 40.52
C MET A 8 -20.46 -7.76 40.35
N ALA A 9 -20.04 -7.09 41.43
CA ALA A 9 -19.38 -5.79 41.34
C ALA A 9 -18.03 -5.85 40.59
N ASP A 10 -17.27 -6.93 40.77
CA ASP A 10 -16.01 -7.17 40.06
C ASP A 10 -16.24 -7.45 38.58
N VAL A 11 -17.24 -8.25 38.22
CA VAL A 11 -17.60 -8.53 36.82
C VAL A 11 -18.07 -7.26 36.10
N PHE A 12 -18.89 -6.43 36.74
CA PHE A 12 -19.33 -5.15 36.17
C PHE A 12 -18.17 -4.17 36.00
N SER A 13 -17.22 -4.13 36.93
CA SER A 13 -16.04 -3.27 36.85
C SER A 13 -15.07 -3.72 35.75
N ILE A 14 -14.88 -5.03 35.57
CA ILE A 14 -14.06 -5.61 34.48
C ILE A 14 -14.73 -5.35 33.11
N SER A 15 -16.06 -5.48 33.00
CA SER A 15 -16.79 -5.17 31.76
C SER A 15 -16.74 -3.67 31.40
N LEU A 16 -16.80 -2.77 32.39
CA LEU A 16 -16.64 -1.33 32.15
C LEU A 16 -15.21 -0.97 31.70
N LEU A 17 -14.19 -1.65 32.24
CA LEU A 17 -12.79 -1.48 31.84
C LEU A 17 -12.53 -2.02 30.41
N CYS A 18 -13.11 -3.16 30.04
CA CYS A 18 -12.99 -3.71 28.68
C CYS A 18 -13.66 -2.84 27.60
N LEU A 19 -14.69 -2.06 27.96
CA LEU A 19 -15.34 -1.12 27.05
C LEU A 19 -14.50 0.13 26.76
N TRP A 20 -13.49 0.44 27.59
CA TRP A 20 -12.62 1.61 27.39
C TRP A 20 -11.34 1.27 26.61
N THR A 21 -10.99 -0.02 26.46
CA THR A 21 -9.68 -0.44 25.93
C THR A 21 -9.62 -0.71 24.42
N THR A 22 -10.69 -0.48 23.65
CA THR A 22 -10.69 -0.71 22.19
C THR A 22 -10.94 0.57 21.42
N ILE A 23 -10.10 1.58 21.61
CA ILE A 23 -9.94 2.63 20.61
C ILE A 23 -8.75 2.19 19.75
N GLU A 24 -9.02 1.50 18.64
CA GLU A 24 -8.03 1.36 17.58
C GLU A 24 -7.64 2.79 17.16
N ALA A 25 -6.40 3.20 17.44
CA ALA A 25 -5.88 4.44 16.92
C ALA A 25 -5.75 4.27 15.40
N ASP A 26 -6.79 4.68 14.68
CA ASP A 26 -6.86 4.51 13.24
C ASP A 26 -6.04 5.60 12.55
N LEU A 27 -4.93 5.20 11.93
CA LEU A 27 -4.10 6.13 11.17
C LEU A 27 -4.75 6.38 9.81
N ILE A 28 -5.40 7.54 9.65
CA ILE A 28 -6.03 7.94 8.38
C ILE A 28 -5.03 8.71 7.52
N VAL A 29 -4.74 8.20 6.31
CA VAL A 29 -3.75 8.78 5.39
C VAL A 29 -4.41 9.17 4.07
N LYS A 30 -4.22 10.42 3.65
CA LYS A 30 -4.78 10.96 2.40
C LYS A 30 -4.15 10.34 1.15
N THR A 31 -4.96 10.20 0.11
CA THR A 31 -4.52 9.77 -1.23
C THR A 31 -3.75 10.90 -1.92
N THR A 32 -2.59 10.58 -2.46
CA THR A 32 -1.77 11.46 -3.28
C THR A 32 -1.75 10.94 -4.71
N PHE A 33 -2.27 11.73 -5.65
CA PHE A 33 -2.21 11.42 -7.07
C PHE A 33 -0.86 11.84 -7.66
N LEU A 34 -0.29 10.98 -8.50
CA LEU A 34 0.99 11.21 -9.15
C LEU A 34 0.78 11.71 -10.58
N ASP A 35 0.26 12.93 -10.73
CA ASP A 35 -0.04 13.54 -12.05
C ASP A 35 1.17 13.57 -12.99
N SER A 36 2.37 13.76 -12.42
CA SER A 36 3.62 13.75 -13.18
C SER A 36 3.92 12.41 -13.87
N ALA A 37 3.30 11.30 -13.42
CA ALA A 37 3.44 9.98 -14.05
C ALA A 37 2.65 9.86 -15.36
N VAL A 38 1.54 10.59 -15.49
CA VAL A 38 0.70 10.59 -16.70
C VAL A 38 1.51 11.07 -17.91
N ALA A 39 2.29 12.15 -17.74
CA ALA A 39 3.19 12.67 -18.78
C ALA A 39 4.29 11.66 -19.19
N LYS A 40 4.58 10.66 -18.35
CA LYS A 40 5.52 9.56 -18.62
C LYS A 40 4.84 8.29 -19.14
N GLY A 41 3.52 8.32 -19.36
CA GLY A 41 2.72 7.20 -19.86
C GLY A 41 2.34 6.15 -18.81
N ALA A 42 2.59 6.42 -17.52
CA ALA A 42 2.12 5.57 -16.44
C ALA A 42 0.74 6.06 -15.99
N VAL A 43 -0.30 5.29 -16.33
CA VAL A 43 -1.71 5.60 -16.11
C VAL A 43 -2.45 4.39 -15.58
N CYS A 44 -3.56 4.63 -14.88
CA CYS A 44 -4.52 3.59 -14.50
C CYS A 44 -5.34 3.12 -15.71
N LEU A 45 -6.16 2.07 -15.55
CA LEU A 45 -7.03 1.53 -16.60
C LEU A 45 -7.98 2.58 -17.21
N ASP A 46 -8.41 3.57 -16.43
CA ASP A 46 -9.28 4.67 -16.84
C ASP A 46 -8.51 5.87 -17.47
N GLY A 47 -7.19 5.73 -17.62
CA GLY A 47 -6.29 6.74 -18.19
C GLY A 47 -5.87 7.84 -17.23
N GLY A 48 -6.36 7.85 -15.98
CA GLY A 48 -5.98 8.86 -14.99
C GLY A 48 -4.70 8.53 -14.24
N ALA A 49 -4.34 9.42 -13.31
CA ALA A 49 -3.09 9.33 -12.57
C ALA A 49 -3.10 8.16 -11.56
N PRO A 50 -2.00 7.40 -11.43
CA PRO A 50 -1.83 6.46 -10.33
C PRO A 50 -1.72 7.23 -9.01
N ALA A 51 -2.01 6.56 -7.90
CA ALA A 51 -2.02 7.18 -6.58
C ALA A 51 -1.40 6.31 -5.49
N PHE A 52 -1.00 6.95 -4.40
CA PHE A 52 -0.45 6.29 -3.21
C PHE A 52 -0.83 7.05 -1.94
N HIS A 53 -0.69 6.38 -0.80
CA HIS A 53 -0.76 6.99 0.53
C HIS A 53 0.63 6.94 1.14
N PHE A 54 1.01 7.99 1.87
CA PHE A 54 2.31 8.07 2.52
C PHE A 54 2.17 8.62 3.94
N HIS A 55 2.69 7.86 4.90
CA HIS A 55 2.90 8.32 6.27
C HIS A 55 4.40 8.33 6.56
N PRO A 56 4.99 9.47 6.96
CA PRO A 56 6.42 9.56 7.22
C PRO A 56 6.80 8.75 8.46
N GLY A 57 7.96 8.11 8.41
CA GLY A 57 8.53 7.43 9.59
C GLY A 57 8.98 8.41 10.67
N THR A 58 9.24 7.90 11.86
CA THR A 58 9.76 8.65 13.00
C THR A 58 11.00 7.98 13.59
N ASP A 59 11.79 8.74 14.34
CA ASP A 59 12.99 8.26 15.04
C ASP A 59 13.95 7.48 14.12
N SER A 60 14.38 6.29 14.53
CA SER A 60 15.22 5.41 13.70
C SER A 60 14.47 4.84 12.49
N GLY A 61 13.14 4.87 12.49
CA GLY A 61 12.29 4.35 11.43
C GLY A 61 12.26 5.22 10.17
N VAL A 62 12.78 6.45 10.21
CA VAL A 62 12.94 7.30 9.01
C VAL A 62 13.82 6.67 7.93
N TYR A 63 14.67 5.70 8.29
CA TYR A 63 15.52 4.95 7.35
C TYR A 63 14.89 3.64 6.85
N ASN A 64 13.77 3.24 7.44
CA ASN A 64 13.05 2.02 7.09
C ASN A 64 11.84 2.35 6.21
N TRP A 65 11.50 1.42 5.32
CA TRP A 65 10.40 1.59 4.38
C TRP A 65 9.56 0.33 4.32
N LEU A 66 8.26 0.48 4.54
CA LEU A 66 7.27 -0.55 4.27
C LEU A 66 6.41 -0.10 3.11
N ILE A 67 6.49 -0.83 1.99
CA ILE A 67 5.70 -0.57 0.79
C ILE A 67 4.66 -1.67 0.65
N HIS A 68 3.40 -1.33 0.88
CA HIS A 68 2.26 -2.21 0.73
C HIS A 68 1.59 -2.00 -0.63
N LEU A 69 1.47 -3.06 -1.41
CA LEU A 69 0.76 -3.07 -2.68
C LEU A 69 -0.69 -3.50 -2.46
N GLN A 70 -1.66 -2.65 -2.81
CA GLN A 70 -3.07 -3.02 -2.70
C GLN A 70 -3.39 -4.24 -3.60
N GLY A 71 -4.20 -5.16 -3.10
CA GLY A 71 -4.73 -6.28 -3.89
C GLY A 71 -6.00 -5.91 -4.66
N GLY A 72 -6.67 -6.90 -5.25
CA GLY A 72 -7.98 -6.72 -5.89
C GLY A 72 -8.30 -7.65 -7.06
N GLY A 73 -7.54 -8.73 -7.27
CA GLY A 73 -7.69 -9.60 -8.45
C GLY A 73 -7.09 -8.97 -9.71
N TRP A 74 -7.43 -9.47 -10.89
CA TRP A 74 -7.00 -8.95 -12.20
C TRP A 74 -8.19 -8.95 -13.16
N CYS A 75 -8.03 -8.32 -14.33
CA CYS A 75 -8.98 -8.42 -15.44
C CYS A 75 -8.33 -9.13 -16.64
N GLU A 76 -9.11 -9.92 -17.38
CA GLU A 76 -8.56 -10.78 -18.45
C GLU A 76 -8.96 -10.34 -19.86
N THR A 77 -10.18 -9.81 -20.02
CA THR A 77 -10.70 -9.38 -21.31
C THR A 77 -10.83 -7.86 -21.38
N THR A 78 -10.83 -7.30 -22.59
CA THR A 78 -11.03 -5.86 -22.77
C THR A 78 -12.32 -5.37 -22.10
N SER A 79 -13.41 -6.12 -22.22
CA SER A 79 -14.70 -5.75 -21.61
C SER A 79 -14.63 -5.78 -20.09
N ASP A 80 -13.98 -6.78 -19.51
CA ASP A 80 -13.79 -6.90 -18.07
C ASP A 80 -12.93 -5.75 -17.53
N CYS A 81 -11.81 -5.45 -18.20
CA CYS A 81 -10.95 -4.33 -17.82
C CYS A 81 -11.66 -2.97 -17.95
N GLN A 82 -12.51 -2.79 -18.97
CA GLN A 82 -13.33 -1.58 -19.11
C GLN A 82 -14.35 -1.43 -17.98
N ASN A 83 -15.04 -2.53 -17.60
CA ASN A 83 -15.98 -2.51 -16.47
C ASN A 83 -15.25 -2.22 -15.15
N ARG A 84 -14.07 -2.81 -14.97
CA ARG A 84 -13.22 -2.58 -13.81
C ARG A 84 -12.73 -1.13 -13.70
N ALA A 85 -12.46 -0.48 -14.83
CA ALA A 85 -12.10 0.93 -14.88
C ALA A 85 -13.21 1.88 -14.39
N ALA A 86 -14.41 1.36 -14.10
CA ALA A 86 -15.51 2.11 -13.48
C ALA A 86 -15.70 1.81 -11.98
N THR A 87 -14.92 0.91 -11.36
CA THR A 87 -15.02 0.61 -9.92
C THR A 87 -14.10 1.50 -9.08
N ASP A 88 -14.07 1.28 -7.76
CA ASP A 88 -13.18 1.91 -6.78
C ASP A 88 -11.68 1.60 -6.96
N LEU A 89 -11.34 0.75 -7.93
CA LEU A 89 -9.97 0.47 -8.39
C LEU A 89 -9.58 1.34 -9.59
N SER A 90 -10.45 2.25 -10.03
CA SER A 90 -10.13 3.31 -10.99
C SER A 90 -9.54 4.55 -10.29
N SER A 91 -8.83 5.39 -11.04
CA SER A 91 -8.32 6.66 -10.48
C SER A 91 -9.41 7.67 -10.17
N LYS A 92 -10.55 7.59 -10.86
CA LYS A 92 -11.70 8.49 -10.65
C LYS A 92 -12.53 8.16 -9.42
N ASN A 93 -12.65 6.89 -9.07
CA ASN A 93 -13.57 6.43 -8.01
C ASN A 93 -12.86 5.86 -6.78
N MET A 94 -11.52 5.84 -6.75
CA MET A 94 -10.79 5.39 -5.57
C MET A 94 -11.01 6.34 -4.38
N PRO A 95 -11.02 5.83 -3.13
CA PRO A 95 -11.14 6.65 -1.93
C PRO A 95 -10.06 7.74 -1.84
N THR A 96 -10.41 8.87 -1.26
CA THR A 96 -9.51 10.00 -1.00
C THR A 96 -8.64 9.83 0.23
N GLU A 97 -8.87 8.78 1.01
CA GLU A 97 -8.11 8.41 2.20
C GLU A 97 -8.10 6.89 2.40
N ALA A 98 -7.15 6.42 3.19
CA ALA A 98 -7.07 5.03 3.62
C ALA A 98 -6.75 4.96 5.10
N HIS A 99 -7.43 4.02 5.75
CA HIS A 99 -7.16 3.57 7.10
C HIS A 99 -5.95 2.63 7.08
N PHE A 100 -4.93 2.99 7.85
CA PHE A 100 -3.70 2.22 8.00
C PHE A 100 -3.82 1.34 9.25
N THR A 101 -4.02 0.05 9.01
CA THR A 101 -4.25 -0.97 10.05
C THR A 101 -3.30 -2.15 9.87
N GLY A 102 -3.25 -3.05 10.85
CA GLY A 102 -2.37 -4.23 10.82
C GLY A 102 -0.91 -3.84 10.60
N VAL A 103 -0.27 -4.41 9.58
CA VAL A 103 1.15 -4.13 9.25
C VAL A 103 1.41 -2.67 8.81
N LEU A 104 0.37 -1.90 8.49
CA LEU A 104 0.48 -0.46 8.22
C LEU A 104 0.12 0.40 9.44
N SER A 105 -0.29 -0.19 10.56
CA SER A 105 -0.59 0.57 11.78
C SER A 105 0.66 1.27 12.31
N ASN A 106 0.49 2.45 12.90
CA ASN A 106 1.54 3.11 13.69
C ASN A 106 1.46 2.77 15.19
N ASP A 107 0.57 1.86 15.58
CA ASP A 107 0.52 1.31 16.94
C ASP A 107 1.55 0.18 17.09
N PRO A 108 2.56 0.32 17.99
CA PRO A 108 3.55 -0.73 18.23
C PRO A 108 2.97 -2.03 18.79
N GLN A 109 1.77 -2.05 19.36
CA GLN A 109 1.11 -3.29 19.78
C GLN A 109 0.56 -4.08 18.59
N LEU A 110 0.13 -3.39 17.54
CA LEU A 110 -0.43 -3.99 16.32
C LEU A 110 0.65 -4.23 15.24
N ASN A 111 1.68 -3.39 15.22
CA ASN A 111 2.77 -3.41 14.24
C ASN A 111 4.13 -3.26 14.93
N PRO A 112 4.56 -4.23 15.76
CA PRO A 112 5.79 -4.11 16.54
C PRO A 112 7.05 -3.92 15.67
N ASP A 113 7.02 -4.41 14.43
CA ASP A 113 8.16 -4.43 13.52
C ASP A 113 8.32 -3.12 12.73
N PHE A 114 7.22 -2.48 12.32
CA PHE A 114 7.24 -1.38 11.35
C PHE A 114 6.51 -0.11 11.78
N TYR A 115 5.95 -0.03 13.00
CA TYR A 115 5.09 1.09 13.43
C TYR A 115 5.67 2.50 13.20
N ASN A 116 7.01 2.65 13.27
CA ASN A 116 7.70 3.93 13.06
C ASN A 116 8.41 4.06 11.70
N SER A 117 8.25 3.09 10.80
CA SER A 117 8.85 3.14 9.45
C SER A 117 8.15 4.16 8.54
N ASN A 118 8.76 4.50 7.41
CA ASN A 118 8.01 5.14 6.33
C ASN A 118 6.99 4.14 5.77
N LEU A 119 5.71 4.49 5.81
CA LEU A 119 4.63 3.61 5.39
C LEU A 119 4.03 4.12 4.08
N VAL A 120 4.09 3.29 3.04
CA VAL A 120 3.55 3.59 1.72
C VAL A 120 2.52 2.55 1.34
N LYS A 121 1.31 2.97 0.97
CA LYS A 121 0.30 2.10 0.35
C LYS A 121 0.08 2.53 -1.08
N ILE A 122 0.48 1.70 -2.04
CA ILE A 122 0.27 1.96 -3.47
C ILE A 122 -1.13 1.51 -3.86
N ARG A 123 -1.90 2.40 -4.50
CA ARG A 123 -3.23 2.06 -5.02
C ARG A 123 -3.11 1.21 -6.26
N TYR A 124 -3.87 0.13 -6.29
CA TYR A 124 -3.91 -0.80 -7.41
C TYR A 124 -4.97 -0.33 -8.41
N CYS A 125 -4.54 0.01 -9.63
CA CYS A 125 -5.43 0.58 -10.65
C CYS A 125 -5.12 0.19 -12.10
N ASP A 126 -4.11 -0.66 -12.32
CA ASP A 126 -3.66 -1.11 -13.64
C ASP A 126 -4.35 -2.41 -14.08
N GLY A 127 -5.07 -3.10 -13.18
CA GLY A 127 -5.86 -4.30 -13.50
C GLY A 127 -5.02 -5.53 -13.85
N GLY A 128 -3.69 -5.41 -13.78
CA GLY A 128 -2.74 -6.47 -14.02
C GLY A 128 -2.45 -7.28 -12.76
N HIS A 129 -1.93 -8.49 -12.95
CA HIS A 129 -1.39 -9.23 -11.82
C HIS A 129 -0.17 -8.49 -11.25
N ILE A 130 0.10 -8.58 -9.93
CA ILE A 130 1.24 -7.90 -9.28
C ILE A 130 2.61 -8.28 -9.88
N LEU A 131 2.68 -9.40 -10.61
CA LEU A 131 3.86 -9.89 -11.33
C LEU A 131 4.06 -9.21 -12.69
N VAL A 132 3.05 -8.49 -13.18
CA VAL A 132 2.98 -7.91 -14.52
C VAL A 132 3.33 -6.42 -14.43
N ILE A 133 4.60 -6.12 -14.16
CA ILE A 133 5.13 -4.78 -14.40
C ILE A 133 5.38 -4.66 -15.90
N LEU A 134 4.37 -4.23 -16.66
CA LEU A 134 4.54 -3.92 -18.09
C LEU A 134 5.34 -2.65 -18.26
N LYS A 135 6.67 -2.74 -18.15
CA LYS A 135 7.46 -2.03 -19.17
C LYS A 135 7.29 -2.86 -20.43
N LYS A 136 6.76 -2.25 -21.49
CA LYS A 136 7.17 -2.66 -22.84
C LYS A 136 8.69 -2.51 -22.83
N LEU A 137 9.40 -3.58 -22.49
CA LEU A 137 10.84 -3.64 -22.55
C LEU A 137 11.12 -3.53 -24.05
N THR A 138 11.22 -2.31 -24.56
CA THR A 138 11.94 -2.08 -25.80
C THR A 138 13.26 -2.80 -25.59
N ARG A 139 13.51 -3.87 -26.37
CA ARG A 139 14.77 -4.62 -26.29
C ARG A 139 15.88 -3.59 -26.18
N TYR A 140 16.65 -3.66 -25.10
CA TYR A 140 17.90 -2.93 -25.05
C TYR A 140 18.68 -3.35 -26.29
N LYS A 141 18.84 -2.44 -27.24
CA LYS A 141 19.65 -2.64 -28.44
C LYS A 141 21.03 -2.12 -28.06
N PRO A 142 21.97 -2.98 -27.59
CA PRO A 142 23.30 -2.49 -27.26
C PRO A 142 23.90 -1.83 -28.50
N PRO A 143 24.64 -0.72 -28.35
CA PRO A 143 25.49 -0.24 -29.43
C PRO A 143 26.40 -1.39 -29.86
N LEU A 144 26.57 -1.59 -31.17
CA LEU A 144 27.47 -2.59 -31.74
C LEU A 144 28.90 -2.33 -31.25
N GLN A 145 29.25 -2.90 -30.10
CA GLN A 145 30.60 -2.88 -29.57
C GLN A 145 31.36 -4.00 -30.28
N ARG A 146 32.26 -3.56 -31.16
CA ARG A 146 33.23 -4.38 -31.86
C ARG A 146 34.17 -5.00 -30.82
N GLY A 147 33.88 -6.25 -30.45
CA GLY A 147 34.78 -7.18 -29.78
C GLY A 147 35.19 -6.81 -28.34
N LYS A 148 34.66 -7.55 -27.36
CA LYS A 148 35.39 -8.13 -26.20
C LYS A 148 34.39 -8.83 -25.27
N ASN A 149 34.63 -10.13 -25.05
CA ASN A 149 33.91 -10.96 -24.10
C ASN A 149 34.20 -10.50 -22.67
N PHE A 150 33.17 -10.09 -21.91
CA PHE A 150 33.23 -10.12 -20.45
C PHE A 150 31.82 -10.24 -19.86
N LEU A 151 31.51 -11.44 -19.36
CA LEU A 151 30.32 -11.75 -18.57
C LEU A 151 30.46 -11.10 -17.19
N ARG A 152 29.49 -10.28 -16.79
CA ARG A 152 28.95 -10.33 -15.42
C ARG A 152 27.66 -9.53 -15.26
N ASN A 153 26.62 -10.28 -14.92
CA ASN A 153 25.35 -9.85 -14.36
C ASN A 153 25.56 -8.90 -13.17
N HIS A 154 24.79 -7.82 -13.10
CA HIS A 154 24.10 -7.29 -11.91
C HIS A 154 23.31 -6.04 -12.35
N GLY A 155 22.07 -6.26 -12.79
CA GLY A 155 21.12 -5.17 -13.05
C GLY A 155 20.54 -4.66 -11.74
N GLY A 156 21.10 -3.56 -11.21
CA GLY A 156 20.48 -2.79 -10.13
C GLY A 156 19.39 -1.88 -10.69
N ILE A 157 18.21 -1.88 -10.05
CA ILE A 157 17.14 -0.92 -10.33
C ILE A 157 17.52 0.42 -9.71
N VAL A 158 17.67 1.45 -10.54
CA VAL A 158 17.81 2.84 -10.09
C VAL A 158 16.41 3.46 -10.11
N ILE A 159 15.88 3.76 -8.93
CA ILE A 159 14.73 4.66 -8.77
C ILE A 159 15.32 6.07 -8.66
N ARG A 160 15.00 6.93 -9.64
CA ARG A 160 15.25 8.37 -9.55
C ARG A 160 14.00 9.07 -9.07
#